data_AF-A0A9E2ZWI0-F1
#
_entry.id   AF-A0A9E2ZWI0-F1
#
_cell.length_a   1.000
_cell.length_b   1.000
_cell.length_c   1.000
_cell.angle_alpha   90.00
_cell.angle_beta   90.00
_cell.angle_gamma   90.00
#
_symmetry.space_group_name_H-M   'P 1'
#
loop_
_entity.id
_entity.type
_entity.pdbx_description
1 polymer ?
#
loop_
_entity_poly.entity_id
_entity_poly.type
_entity_poly.pdbx_seq_one_letter_code
_entity_poly.pdbx_strand_id
1 'polypeptide(L)'
;MERSLFGFILRYSKRDQMLIVPLVVASMVVYYLSLDLPKTIINQAIQGVSFPTVDSVKRLLGFDLHRIPYLFALSILFLGLIVLNGWLKFQINTMKGWMGERMLRRLR
;
A
#
# COMPACT_ATOMS: atom_id res chain seq x y z
N MET A 1 -34.93 8.17 20.89
CA MET A 1 -34.40 7.52 19.68
C MET A 1 -33.50 8.51 18.98
N GLU A 2 -32.18 8.30 18.94
CA GLU A 2 -31.32 9.13 18.08
C GLU A 2 -31.76 8.92 16.62
N ARG A 3 -32.11 10.01 15.94
CA ARG A 3 -32.82 10.02 14.64
C ARG A 3 -31.93 9.65 13.44
N SER A 4 -30.65 9.31 13.63
CA SER A 4 -29.75 8.97 12.53
C SER A 4 -28.80 7.82 12.88
N LEU A 5 -28.75 6.81 12.00
CA LEU A 5 -27.79 5.70 12.07
C LEU A 5 -26.35 6.22 12.13
N PHE A 6 -26.06 7.32 11.43
CA PHE A 6 -24.73 7.94 11.43
C PHE A 6 -24.28 8.41 12.82
N GLY A 7 -25.18 8.99 13.62
CA GLY A 7 -24.86 9.44 14.99
C GLY A 7 -24.47 8.28 15.90
N PHE A 8 -25.24 7.19 15.83
CA PHE A 8 -24.97 5.94 16.55
C PHE A 8 -23.62 5.33 16.14
N ILE A 9 -23.37 5.19 14.84
CA ILE A 9 -22.13 4.63 14.29
C ILE A 9 -20.93 5.44 14.79
N LEU A 10 -20.98 6.76 14.65
CA LEU A 10 -19.92 7.64 15.13
C LEU A 10 -19.70 7.41 16.62
N ARG A 11 -20.71 7.57 17.47
CA ARG A 11 -20.58 7.48 18.93
C ARG A 11 -19.92 6.18 19.41
N TYR A 12 -20.24 5.06 18.78
CA TYR A 12 -19.80 3.73 19.19
C TYR A 12 -18.57 3.18 18.47
N SER A 13 -18.17 3.79 17.36
CA SER A 13 -17.05 3.35 16.50
C SER A 13 -15.81 4.26 16.59
N LYS A 14 -15.89 5.45 17.22
CA LYS A 14 -14.79 6.45 17.17
C LYS A 14 -13.41 5.89 17.55
N ARG A 15 -13.35 5.04 18.59
CA ARG A 15 -12.09 4.47 19.08
C ARG A 15 -11.41 3.56 18.05
N ASP A 16 -12.20 2.70 17.42
CA ASP A 16 -11.69 1.79 16.40
C ASP A 16 -11.38 2.56 15.08
N GLN A 17 -12.19 3.58 14.76
CA GLN A 17 -12.01 4.44 13.58
C GLN A 17 -10.68 5.22 13.62
N MET A 18 -10.26 5.70 14.81
CA MET A 18 -8.99 6.40 14.99
C MET A 18 -7.76 5.54 14.67
N LEU A 19 -7.89 4.21 14.73
CA LEU A 19 -6.82 3.28 14.35
C LEU A 19 -6.89 2.89 12.87
N ILE A 20 -8.09 2.60 12.36
CA ILE A 20 -8.27 2.19 10.96
C ILE A 20 -7.93 3.32 9.98
N VAL A 21 -8.34 4.56 10.26
CA VAL A 21 -8.19 5.64 9.29
C VAL A 21 -6.71 5.93 8.96
N PRO A 22 -5.80 6.11 9.93
CA PRO A 22 -4.38 6.25 9.64
C PRO A 22 -3.80 5.03 8.92
N LEU A 23 -4.23 3.81 9.29
CA LEU A 23 -3.79 2.58 8.63
C LEU A 23 -4.22 2.54 7.16
N VAL A 24 -5.45 2.96 6.85
CA VAL A 24 -5.96 3.07 5.47
C VAL A 24 -5.17 4.11 4.70
N VAL A 25 -4.93 5.29 5.27
CA VAL A 25 -4.13 6.34 4.63
C VAL A 25 -2.71 5.84 4.35
N ALA A 26 -2.07 5.20 5.33
CA ALA A 26 -0.74 4.59 5.14
C ALA A 26 -0.77 3.52 4.03
N SER A 27 -1.82 2.70 3.97
CA SER A 27 -1.97 1.69 2.92
C SER A 27 -2.14 2.31 1.52
N MET A 28 -2.77 3.49 1.41
CA MET A 28 -2.87 4.19 0.12
C MET A 28 -1.50 4.62 -0.40
N VAL A 29 -0.59 5.05 0.47
CA VAL A 29 0.79 5.40 0.09
C VAL A 29 1.50 4.18 -0.50
N VAL A 30 1.44 3.04 0.19
CA VAL A 30 2.07 1.78 -0.28
C VAL A 30 1.43 1.30 -1.58
N TYR A 31 0.12 1.44 -1.72
CA TYR A 31 -0.61 1.08 -2.94
C TYR A 31 -0.17 1.93 -4.13
N TYR A 32 -0.07 3.25 -3.94
CA TYR A 32 0.38 4.17 -4.98
C TYR A 32 1.81 3.88 -5.44
N LEU A 33 2.74 3.70 -4.50
CA LEU A 33 4.13 3.33 -4.80
C LEU A 33 4.21 2.03 -5.62
N SER A 34 3.34 1.06 -5.31
CA SER A 34 3.27 -0.20 -6.05
C SER A 34 2.71 -0.05 -7.47
N LEU A 35 1.97 1.02 -7.81
CA LEU A 35 1.45 1.25 -9.16
C LEU A 35 2.50 1.89 -10.10
N ASP A 36 3.39 2.71 -9.55
CA ASP A 36 4.42 3.38 -10.34
C ASP A 36 5.66 2.50 -10.59
N LEU A 37 5.92 1.54 -9.69
CA LEU A 37 7.05 0.62 -9.81
C LEU A 37 7.02 -0.23 -11.09
N PRO A 38 5.90 -0.83 -11.51
CA PRO A 38 5.81 -1.56 -12.78
C PRO A 38 6.20 -0.72 -13.99
N LYS A 39 5.72 0.52 -14.05
CA LYS A 39 6.07 1.46 -15.12
C LYS A 39 7.56 1.79 -15.08
N THR A 40 8.11 1.98 -13.89
CA THR A 40 9.54 2.22 -13.67
C THR A 40 10.40 1.04 -14.15
N ILE A 41 10.01 -0.18 -13.79
CA ILE A 41 10.67 -1.43 -14.23
C ILE A 41 10.68 -1.50 -15.76
N ILE A 42 9.52 -1.32 -16.40
CA ILE A 42 9.40 -1.43 -17.86
C ILE A 42 10.18 -0.31 -18.55
N ASN A 43 9.91 0.94 -18.21
CA ASN A 43 10.45 2.09 -18.95
C ASN A 43 11.95 2.27 -18.72
N GLN A 44 12.43 2.05 -17.50
CA GLN A 44 13.81 2.39 -17.16
C GLN A 44 14.74 1.20 -17.29
N ALA A 45 14.33 0.03 -16.80
CA ALA A 45 15.19 -1.16 -16.78
C ALA A 45 15.01 -2.01 -18.04
N ILE A 46 13.78 -2.34 -18.43
CA ILE A 46 13.52 -3.23 -19.58
C ILE A 46 13.74 -2.50 -20.91
N GLN A 47 13.13 -1.33 -21.13
CA GLN A 47 13.35 -0.54 -22.34
C GLN A 47 14.74 0.10 -22.38
N GLY A 48 15.44 0.16 -21.24
CA GLY A 48 16.80 0.69 -21.17
C GLY A 48 16.88 2.20 -21.38
N VAL A 49 15.78 2.96 -21.27
CA VAL A 49 15.76 4.42 -21.46
C VAL A 49 16.72 5.13 -20.52
N SER A 50 16.90 4.60 -19.30
CA SER A 50 17.87 5.13 -18.32
C SER A 50 19.29 4.61 -18.51
N PHE A 51 19.54 3.75 -19.50
CA PHE A 51 20.82 3.07 -19.73
C PHE A 51 21.30 3.22 -21.18
N PRO A 52 21.73 4.43 -21.62
CA PRO A 52 22.08 4.72 -23.01
C PRO A 52 23.39 4.05 -23.47
N THR A 53 24.28 3.72 -22.53
CA THR A 53 25.58 3.07 -22.78
C THR A 53 25.74 1.85 -21.88
N VAL A 54 26.65 0.92 -22.24
CA VAL A 54 26.85 -0.33 -21.48
C VAL A 54 27.30 -0.06 -20.03
N ASP A 55 28.10 0.98 -19.81
CA ASP A 55 28.63 1.35 -18.49
C ASP A 55 27.71 2.28 -17.69
N SER A 56 26.53 2.61 -18.23
CA SER A 56 25.60 3.48 -17.51
C SER A 56 25.10 2.81 -16.23
N VAL A 57 25.03 3.61 -15.17
CA VAL A 57 24.58 3.21 -13.85
C VAL A 57 23.45 4.09 -13.38
N LYS A 58 22.57 3.51 -12.57
CA LYS A 58 21.47 4.21 -11.94
C LYS A 58 21.50 4.05 -10.44
N ARG A 59 21.34 5.17 -9.74
CA ARG A 59 21.31 5.19 -8.29
C ARG A 59 19.96 4.71 -7.76
N LEU A 60 19.99 3.71 -6.88
CA LEU A 60 18.85 3.21 -6.13
C LEU A 60 19.24 3.01 -4.67
N LEU A 61 18.52 3.64 -3.73
CA LEU A 61 18.80 3.57 -2.29
C LEU A 61 20.26 3.91 -1.92
N GLY A 62 20.90 4.79 -2.68
CA GLY A 62 22.30 5.20 -2.47
C GLY A 62 23.35 4.34 -3.18
N PHE A 63 22.96 3.23 -3.81
CA PHE A 63 23.86 2.34 -4.56
C PHE A 63 23.75 2.59 -6.07
N ASP A 64 24.89 2.63 -6.76
CA ASP A 64 24.93 2.77 -8.21
C ASP A 64 24.87 1.38 -8.85
N LEU A 65 23.79 1.12 -9.61
CA LEU A 65 23.48 -0.19 -10.16
C LEU A 65 23.47 -0.14 -11.69
N HIS A 66 24.16 -1.09 -12.32
CA HIS A 66 24.00 -1.38 -13.74
C HIS A 66 22.61 -1.95 -14.04
N ARG A 67 22.24 -2.04 -15.32
CA ARG A 67 20.89 -2.40 -15.77
C ARG A 67 20.34 -3.70 -15.16
N ILE A 68 21.11 -4.79 -15.19
CA ILE A 68 20.68 -6.09 -14.65
C ILE A 68 20.46 -6.05 -13.14
N PRO A 69 21.44 -5.63 -12.29
CA PRO A 69 21.20 -5.55 -10.85
C PRO A 69 20.14 -4.52 -10.48
N TYR A 70 19.98 -3.43 -11.24
CA TYR A 70 18.89 -2.46 -11.06
C TYR A 70 17.51 -3.10 -11.31
N LEU A 71 17.37 -3.90 -12.37
CA LEU A 71 16.12 -4.64 -12.66
C LEU A 71 15.77 -5.61 -11.54
N PHE A 72 16.75 -6.40 -11.07
CA PHE A 72 16.55 -7.33 -9.96
C PHE A 72 16.15 -6.60 -8.66
N ALA A 73 16.83 -5.50 -8.33
CA ALA A 73 16.52 -4.70 -7.15
C ALA A 73 15.09 -4.12 -7.21
N LEU A 74 14.67 -3.55 -8.35
CA LEU A 74 13.30 -3.07 -8.52
C LEU A 74 12.27 -4.20 -8.44
N SER A 75 12.58 -5.39 -8.96
CA SER A 75 11.68 -6.54 -8.95
C SER A 75 11.47 -7.09 -7.53
N ILE A 76 12.53 -7.18 -6.74
CA ILE A 76 12.46 -7.56 -5.32
C ILE A 76 11.68 -6.51 -4.52
N LEU A 77 11.97 -5.22 -4.74
CA LEU A 77 11.26 -4.12 -4.11
C LEU A 77 9.76 -4.15 -4.43
N PHE A 78 9.41 -4.41 -5.71
CA PHE A 78 8.04 -4.54 -6.16
C PHE A 78 7.33 -5.72 -5.50
N LEU A 79 7.96 -6.89 -5.45
CA LEU A 79 7.42 -8.05 -4.76
C LEU A 79 7.16 -7.76 -3.27
N GLY A 80 8.12 -7.11 -2.59
CA GLY A 80 7.98 -6.69 -1.20
C GLY A 80 6.79 -5.75 -0.99
N LEU A 81 6.61 -4.78 -1.89
CA LEU A 81 5.47 -3.86 -1.85
C LEU A 81 4.13 -4.56 -2.13
N ILE A 82 4.08 -5.55 -3.03
CA ILE A 82 2.86 -6.35 -3.25
C ILE A 82 2.48 -7.12 -1.98
N VAL A 83 3.45 -7.78 -1.35
CA VAL A 83 3.23 -8.53 -0.11
C VAL A 83 2.76 -7.59 1.00
N LEU A 84 3.42 -6.43 1.17
CA LEU A 84 3.04 -5.43 2.16
C LEU A 84 1.63 -4.87 1.90
N ASN A 85 1.28 -4.56 0.65
CA ASN A 85 -0.07 -4.14 0.27
C ASN A 85 -1.12 -5.20 0.60
N GLY A 86 -0.82 -6.47 0.29
CA GLY A 86 -1.68 -7.59 0.63
C GLY A 86 -1.90 -7.72 2.14
N TRP A 87 -0.82 -7.62 2.91
CA TRP A 87 -0.86 -7.65 4.37
C TRP A 87 -1.66 -6.50 4.97
N LEU A 88 -1.42 -5.26 4.53
CA LEU A 88 -2.17 -4.09 5.00
C LEU A 88 -3.65 -4.21 4.67
N LYS A 89 -3.99 -4.66 3.45
CA LYS A 89 -5.36 -4.91 3.04
C LYS A 89 -6.04 -5.97 3.90
N PHE A 90 -5.32 -7.06 4.23
CA PHE A 90 -5.81 -8.09 5.13
C PHE A 90 -6.11 -7.53 6.52
N GLN A 91 -5.17 -6.79 7.13
CA GLN A 91 -5.35 -6.16 8.44
C GLN A 91 -6.57 -5.21 8.46
N ILE A 92 -6.67 -4.33 7.46
CA ILE A 92 -7.79 -3.38 7.33
C ILE A 92 -9.12 -4.14 7.18
N ASN A 93 -9.17 -5.20 6.38
CA ASN A 93 -10.39 -5.98 6.19
C ASN A 93 -10.83 -6.72 7.45
N THR A 94 -9.89 -7.27 8.22
CA THR A 94 -10.17 -7.92 9.52
C THR A 94 -10.74 -6.92 10.51
N MET A 95 -10.12 -5.76 10.68
CA MET A 95 -10.61 -4.73 11.61
C MET A 95 -12.00 -4.23 11.21
N LYS A 96 -12.25 -3.98 9.91
CA LYS A 96 -13.57 -3.61 9.39
C LYS A 96 -14.62 -4.70 9.67
N GLY A 97 -14.26 -5.98 9.56
CA GLY A 97 -15.14 -7.11 9.86
C GLY A 97 -15.59 -7.13 11.32
N TRP A 98 -14.64 -7.06 12.26
CA TRP A 98 -14.94 -7.04 13.70
C TRP A 98 -15.77 -5.84 14.12
N MET A 99 -15.49 -4.66 13.57
CA MET A 99 -16.29 -3.47 13.82
C MET A 99 -17.72 -3.65 13.29
N GLY A 100 -17.89 -4.18 12.08
CA GLY A 100 -19.19 -4.50 11.50
C GLY A 100 -20.01 -5.42 12.40
N GLU A 101 -19.42 -6.52 12.87
CA GLU A 101 -20.09 -7.45 13.79
C GLU A 101 -20.45 -6.81 15.13
N ARG A 102 -19.54 -6.00 15.70
CA ARG A 102 -19.78 -5.28 16.95
C ARG A 102 -20.94 -4.30 16.82
N MET A 103 -21.06 -3.63 15.68
CA MET A 103 -22.14 -2.68 15.41
C MET A 103 -23.46 -3.38 15.14
N LEU A 104 -23.45 -4.46 14.35
CA LEU A 104 -24.64 -5.29 14.10
C LEU A 104 -25.19 -5.89 15.40
N ARG A 105 -24.34 -6.37 16.30
CA ARG A 105 -24.75 -6.87 17.63
C ARG A 105 -25.35 -5.80 18.55
N ARG A 106 -25.08 -4.52 18.29
CA ARG A 106 -25.67 -3.40 19.06
C ARG A 106 -26.94 -2.84 18.42
N LEU A 107 -27.23 -3.22 17.17
CA LEU A 107 -28.42 -2.81 16.41
C LEU A 107 -29.56 -3.83 16.49
N ARG A 108 -29.22 -5.11 16.67
CA ARG A 108 -30.16 -6.19 17.02
C ARG A 108 -30.55 -6.09 18.48
#